data_AF-A0A533Q908-F1
#
_entry.id   AF-A0A533Q908-F1
#
_cell.length_a   1.000
_cell.length_b   1.000
_cell.length_c   1.000
_cell.angle_alpha   90.00
_cell.angle_beta   90.00
_cell.angle_gamma   90.00
#
_symmetry.space_group_name_H-M   'P 1'
#
loop_
_entity.id
_entity.type
_entity.pdbx_description
1 polymer ?
#
loop_
_entity_poly.entity_id
_entity_poly.type
_entity_poly.pdbx_seq_one_letter_code
_entity_poly.pdbx_strand_id
1 'polypeptide(L)'
;MKISREVTEYRAEIVEDTNGNRFVAPFPVGVTKAAQYGADLKAHAVYMSQYQLIPYKRIQEYFEEQMAIPVSEGSLYNFNQEAYEYLETFEGKSKAELVKSDVLHVDETSINKNGDRYWLHSASTSLWTHFFPHEKRGTEAMDSIGILPQFRGTLCHDHLKSYYTYTHCTHALCNAHHLRELEGVWEEDKKQQWAKEMKALLEEINRAVKDAGGLLESSESEKYRQRYRSILQNAEAESPLPDETNRKGKRGRVRRTKARNLLERLREYEDDVLRFMDNKNIPFTNNLAENDIRMTKVQQKISGCFRSLDGAKIFCRIRSYLSTCRKQEVNLSQALQMVFRGELPDIQLSAFLVQPFQICKR
;
A
#
# COMPACT_ATOMS: atom_id res chain seq x y z
N MET A 1 21.13 18.67 4.07
CA MET A 1 20.28 19.46 4.99
C MET A 1 21.19 20.13 6.00
N LYS A 2 21.21 21.47 6.04
CA LYS A 2 21.93 22.23 7.06
C LYS A 2 20.95 22.43 8.22
N ILE A 3 21.14 21.71 9.32
CA ILE A 3 20.34 21.90 10.53
C ILE A 3 21.11 22.90 11.40
N SER A 4 20.49 24.02 11.73
CA SER A 4 21.01 24.98 12.71
C SER A 4 19.94 25.26 13.75
N ARG A 5 20.36 25.37 15.02
CA ARG A 5 19.48 25.71 16.13
C ARG A 5 19.42 27.23 16.27
N GLU A 6 18.25 27.79 16.06
CA GLU A 6 17.93 29.18 16.40
C GLU A 6 16.82 29.17 17.46
N VAL A 7 17.02 29.92 18.54
CA VAL A 7 16.06 30.02 19.65
C VAL A 7 15.61 31.46 19.75
N THR A 8 14.31 31.69 19.55
CA THR A 8 13.68 33.00 19.70
C THR A 8 12.86 32.98 21.00
N GLU A 9 13.21 33.84 21.94
CA GLU A 9 12.42 34.06 23.15
C GLU A 9 11.38 35.16 22.88
N TYR A 10 10.10 34.85 23.07
CA TYR A 10 9.03 35.83 23.05
C TYR A 10 8.61 36.16 24.48
N ARG A 11 8.51 37.45 24.80
CA ARG A 11 8.04 37.94 26.09
C ARG A 11 6.74 38.72 25.89
N ALA A 12 5.74 38.42 26.70
CA ALA A 12 4.47 39.14 26.74
C ALA A 12 4.31 39.83 28.09
N GLU A 13 3.89 41.09 28.08
CA GLU A 13 3.55 41.83 29.29
C GLU A 13 2.22 41.31 29.88
N ILE A 14 2.15 41.24 31.20
CA ILE A 14 0.93 40.89 31.95
C ILE A 14 0.59 42.08 32.84
N VAL A 15 -0.59 42.67 32.61
CA VAL A 15 -1.13 43.73 33.46
C VAL A 15 -2.36 43.22 34.20
N GLU A 16 -2.53 43.64 35.46
CA GLU A 16 -3.67 43.28 36.30
C GLU A 16 -4.45 44.55 36.65
N ASP A 17 -5.77 44.54 36.45
CA ASP A 17 -6.62 45.68 36.83
C ASP A 17 -6.93 45.68 38.34
N THR A 18 -7.59 46.73 38.82
CA THR A 18 -7.99 46.87 40.23
C THR A 18 -8.99 45.81 40.70
N ASN A 19 -9.60 45.06 39.77
CA ASN A 19 -10.55 43.99 40.04
C ASN A 19 -9.90 42.59 40.00
N GLY A 20 -8.58 42.51 39.74
CA GLY A 20 -7.84 41.26 39.64
C GLY A 20 -7.90 40.59 38.26
N ASN A 21 -8.45 41.26 37.24
CA ASN A 21 -8.45 40.71 35.88
C ASN A 21 -7.08 40.86 35.24
N ARG A 22 -6.55 39.76 34.69
CA ARG A 22 -5.26 39.75 34.00
C ARG A 22 -5.41 39.87 32.50
N PHE A 23 -4.66 40.79 31.92
CA PHE A 23 -4.55 40.99 30.48
C PHE A 23 -3.13 40.66 30.05
N VAL A 24 -2.99 39.78 29.05
CA VAL A 24 -1.71 39.32 28.53
C VAL A 24 -1.56 39.85 27.11
N ALA A 25 -0.43 40.50 26.81
CA ALA A 25 -0.14 40.95 25.45
C ALA A 25 -0.15 39.75 24.47
N PRO A 26 -0.71 39.91 23.25
CA PRO A 26 -0.77 38.82 22.30
C PRO A 26 0.64 38.46 21.81
N PHE A 27 0.89 37.16 21.69
CA PHE A 27 2.08 36.65 21.02
C PHE A 27 1.93 36.76 19.49
N PRO A 28 3.05 36.78 18.73
CA PRO A 28 3.00 36.72 17.27
C PRO A 28 2.22 35.51 16.75
N VAL A 29 1.61 35.67 15.57
CA VAL A 29 0.87 34.59 14.90
C VAL A 29 1.75 33.34 14.78
N GLY A 30 1.23 32.21 15.24
CA GLY A 30 1.93 30.92 15.25
C GLY A 30 2.67 30.59 16.55
N VAL A 31 2.88 31.54 17.47
CA VAL A 31 3.45 31.27 18.82
C VAL A 31 2.30 30.95 19.79
N THR A 32 2.03 29.66 19.98
CA THR A 32 0.83 29.19 20.72
C THR A 32 1.15 28.39 21.98
N LYS A 33 2.43 28.10 22.21
CA LYS A 33 2.91 27.30 23.35
C LYS A 33 4.12 27.98 23.99
N ALA A 34 4.35 27.69 25.27
CA ALA A 34 5.52 28.17 26.01
C ALA A 34 6.85 27.74 25.37
N ALA A 35 6.88 26.56 24.75
CA ALA A 35 7.96 26.10 23.89
C ALA A 35 7.37 25.38 22.69
N GLN A 36 7.88 25.66 21.49
CA GLN A 36 7.47 25.01 20.25
C GLN A 36 8.65 24.87 19.29
N TYR A 37 8.55 23.89 18.40
CA TYR A 37 9.58 23.60 17.41
C TYR A 37 9.15 24.07 16.02
N GLY A 38 10.11 24.53 15.21
CA GLY A 38 9.85 24.95 13.83
C GLY A 38 9.50 23.79 12.90
N ALA A 39 8.86 24.12 11.78
CA ALA A 39 8.38 23.17 10.77
C ALA A 39 9.47 22.19 10.28
N ASP A 40 10.71 22.67 10.11
CA ASP A 40 11.81 21.84 9.59
C ASP A 40 12.20 20.73 10.56
N LEU A 41 12.22 21.01 11.87
CA LEU A 41 12.50 19.99 12.88
C LEU A 41 11.38 18.96 12.96
N LYS A 42 10.12 19.42 12.95
CA LYS A 42 8.95 18.53 12.96
C LYS A 42 8.96 17.62 11.73
N ALA A 43 9.20 18.18 10.54
CA ALA A 43 9.30 17.43 9.28
C ALA A 43 10.39 16.36 9.34
N HIS A 44 11.58 16.69 9.85
CA HIS A 44 12.67 15.72 10.01
C HIS A 44 12.32 14.60 10.99
N ALA A 45 11.70 14.93 12.12
CA ALA A 45 11.24 13.95 13.12
C ALA A 45 10.17 12.99 12.55
N VAL A 46 9.20 13.52 11.81
CA VAL A 46 8.17 12.70 11.12
C VAL A 46 8.80 11.83 10.04
N TYR A 47 9.75 12.36 9.27
CA TYR A 47 10.48 11.57 8.27
C TYR A 47 11.22 10.39 8.91
N MET A 48 11.94 10.62 10.00
CA MET A 48 12.67 9.57 10.72
C MET A 48 11.73 8.50 11.28
N SER A 49 10.61 8.89 11.87
CA SER A 49 9.68 7.94 12.50
C SER A 49 8.80 7.20 11.50
N GLN A 50 8.26 7.90 10.49
CA GLN A 50 7.27 7.32 9.57
C GLN A 50 7.90 6.78 8.28
N TYR A 51 8.98 7.39 7.79
CA TYR A 51 9.64 6.91 6.57
C TYR A 51 10.75 5.91 6.86
N GLN A 52 11.70 6.30 7.72
CA GLN A 52 12.86 5.49 8.11
C GLN A 52 12.54 4.48 9.21
N LEU A 53 11.34 4.54 9.81
CA LEU A 53 10.85 3.61 10.81
C LEU A 53 11.69 3.55 12.08
N ILE A 54 12.37 4.65 12.43
CA ILE A 54 13.23 4.73 13.60
C ILE A 54 12.34 4.83 14.86
N PRO A 55 12.52 3.97 15.88
CA PRO A 55 11.78 4.06 17.14
C PRO A 55 11.98 5.40 17.85
N TYR A 56 10.94 5.91 18.53
CA TYR A 56 10.92 7.24 19.14
C TYR A 56 12.10 7.51 20.07
N LYS A 57 12.42 6.56 20.97
CA LYS A 57 13.59 6.68 21.85
C LYS A 57 14.90 6.95 21.09
N ARG A 58 15.12 6.28 19.95
CA ARG A 58 16.31 6.50 19.11
C ARG A 58 16.29 7.84 18.38
N ILE A 59 15.10 8.35 18.04
CA ILE A 59 14.97 9.69 17.45
C ILE A 59 15.25 10.75 18.52
N GLN A 60 14.77 10.56 19.74
CA GLN A 60 15.10 11.42 20.88
C GLN A 60 16.62 11.45 21.11
N GLU A 61 17.27 10.28 21.24
CA GLU A 61 18.73 10.16 21.39
C GLU A 61 19.46 10.89 20.25
N TYR A 62 19.01 10.74 19.00
CA TYR A 62 19.57 11.45 17.86
C TYR A 62 19.49 12.98 18.01
N PHE A 63 18.33 13.54 18.35
CA PHE A 63 18.19 14.99 18.49
C PHE A 63 18.97 15.53 19.69
N GLU A 64 18.99 14.79 20.80
CA GLU A 64 19.70 15.19 22.01
C GLU A 64 21.21 15.13 21.82
N GLU A 65 21.75 14.00 21.36
CA GLU A 65 23.19 13.78 21.29
C GLU A 65 23.85 14.40 20.06
N GLN A 66 23.18 14.35 18.89
CA GLN A 66 23.79 14.79 17.64
C GLN A 66 23.45 16.24 17.29
N MET A 67 22.30 16.74 17.76
CA MET A 67 21.82 18.08 17.42
C MET A 67 21.79 19.02 18.62
N ALA A 68 22.00 18.53 19.85
CA ALA A 68 21.84 19.30 21.09
C ALA A 68 20.46 19.99 21.18
N ILE A 69 19.41 19.31 20.69
CA ILE A 69 18.03 19.75 20.76
C ILE A 69 17.24 18.71 21.56
N PRO A 70 16.85 18.97 22.82
CA PRO A 70 16.09 18.01 23.60
C PRO A 70 14.67 17.90 23.01
N VAL A 71 14.35 16.75 22.41
CA VAL A 71 13.02 16.44 21.87
C VAL A 71 12.49 15.20 22.59
N SER A 72 11.38 15.33 23.31
CA SER A 72 10.78 14.19 24.03
C SER A 72 10.02 13.24 23.09
N GLU A 73 9.83 11.98 23.49
CA GLU A 73 8.94 11.04 22.78
C GLU A 73 7.50 11.58 22.65
N GLY A 74 7.01 12.34 23.64
CA GLY A 74 5.71 13.02 23.57
C GLY A 74 5.66 14.08 22.48
N SER A 75 6.73 14.85 22.29
CA SER A 75 6.87 15.81 21.19
C SER A 75 6.84 15.08 19.84
N LEU A 76 7.55 13.96 19.71
CA LEU A 76 7.55 13.14 18.48
C LEU A 76 6.16 12.60 18.14
N TYR A 77 5.41 12.12 19.14
CA TYR A 77 4.02 11.72 18.96
C TYR A 77 3.17 12.89 18.46
N ASN A 78 3.28 14.06 19.10
CA ASN A 78 2.50 15.24 18.72
C ASN A 78 2.81 15.72 17.30
N PHE A 79 4.07 15.65 16.85
CA PHE A 79 4.41 16.00 15.47
C PHE A 79 3.77 15.04 14.46
N ASN A 80 3.75 13.75 14.77
CA ASN A 80 3.08 12.76 13.92
C ASN A 80 1.56 12.96 13.91
N GLN A 81 0.96 13.31 15.06
CA GLN A 81 -0.47 13.63 15.14
C GLN A 81 -0.83 14.89 14.34
N GLU A 82 -0.05 15.95 14.45
CA GLU A 82 -0.23 17.20 13.70
C GLU A 82 -0.11 16.96 12.19
N ALA A 83 0.88 16.19 11.74
CA ALA A 83 0.99 15.79 10.33
C ALA A 83 -0.20 14.94 9.86
N TYR A 84 -0.72 14.05 10.70
CA TYR A 84 -1.91 13.25 10.39
C TYR A 84 -3.16 14.12 10.19
N GLU A 85 -3.33 15.15 11.01
CA GLU A 85 -4.44 16.11 10.92
C GLU A 85 -4.33 16.96 9.64
N TYR A 86 -3.15 17.53 9.37
CA TYR A 86 -2.90 18.33 8.16
C TYR A 86 -3.05 17.55 6.85
N LEU A 87 -2.94 16.22 6.89
CA LEU A 87 -3.09 15.35 5.72
C LEU A 87 -4.53 14.86 5.49
N GLU A 88 -5.53 15.36 6.21
CA GLU A 88 -6.94 15.00 5.97
C GLU A 88 -7.40 15.33 4.54
N THR A 89 -7.12 16.55 4.06
CA THR A 89 -7.45 16.96 2.68
C THR A 89 -6.73 16.11 1.64
N PHE A 90 -5.47 15.74 1.92
CA PHE A 90 -4.72 14.81 1.06
C PHE A 90 -5.40 13.44 0.97
N GLU A 91 -5.87 12.90 2.10
CA GLU A 91 -6.54 11.61 2.13
C GLU A 91 -7.79 11.60 1.24
N GLY A 92 -8.62 12.65 1.33
CA GLY A 92 -9.78 12.82 0.46
C GLY A 92 -9.40 12.87 -1.02
N LYS A 93 -8.37 13.64 -1.38
CA LYS A 93 -7.85 13.72 -2.77
C LYS A 93 -7.32 12.37 -3.26
N SER A 94 -6.53 11.67 -2.45
CA SER A 94 -5.98 10.35 -2.80
C SER A 94 -7.08 9.34 -3.10
N LYS A 95 -8.11 9.25 -2.25
CA LYS A 95 -9.28 8.38 -2.51
C LYS A 95 -9.97 8.73 -3.83
N ALA A 96 -10.22 10.02 -4.07
CA ALA A 96 -10.89 10.47 -5.30
C ALA A 96 -10.11 10.12 -6.57
N GLU A 97 -8.79 10.27 -6.56
CA GLU A 97 -7.95 9.94 -7.72
C GLU A 97 -7.79 8.43 -7.92
N LEU A 98 -7.75 7.63 -6.85
CA LEU A 98 -7.75 6.17 -6.94
C LEU A 98 -9.08 5.63 -7.51
N VAL A 99 -10.21 6.26 -7.20
CA VAL A 99 -11.52 5.87 -7.77
C VAL A 99 -11.58 6.10 -9.28
N LYS A 100 -10.92 7.16 -9.77
CA LYS A 100 -10.92 7.55 -11.20
C LYS A 100 -9.92 6.78 -12.06
N SER A 101 -9.05 5.96 -11.47
CA SER A 101 -7.99 5.31 -12.25
C SER A 101 -8.52 4.18 -13.13
N ASP A 102 -7.84 3.92 -14.25
CA ASP A 102 -8.18 2.81 -15.14
C ASP A 102 -7.82 1.44 -14.52
N VAL A 103 -6.74 1.41 -13.75
CA VAL A 103 -6.21 0.22 -13.09
C VAL A 103 -5.93 0.56 -11.63
N LEU A 104 -6.33 -0.33 -10.72
CA LEU A 104 -6.10 -0.17 -9.30
C LEU A 104 -5.50 -1.45 -8.72
N HIS A 105 -4.37 -1.31 -8.04
CA HIS A 105 -3.66 -2.38 -7.36
C HIS A 105 -4.11 -2.44 -5.90
N VAL A 106 -4.58 -3.59 -5.44
CA VAL A 106 -5.02 -3.78 -4.05
C VAL A 106 -4.39 -4.99 -3.41
N ASP A 107 -4.10 -4.87 -2.11
CA ASP A 107 -3.56 -5.95 -1.29
C ASP A 107 -3.90 -5.69 0.19
N GLU A 108 -3.86 -6.73 1.02
CA GLU A 108 -4.03 -6.62 2.46
C GLU A 108 -3.03 -7.45 3.24
N THR A 109 -2.63 -6.90 4.39
CA THR A 109 -1.76 -7.60 5.32
C THR A 109 -2.30 -7.51 6.74
N SER A 110 -2.13 -8.58 7.50
CA SER A 110 -2.33 -8.52 8.95
C SER A 110 -1.35 -7.55 9.61
N ILE A 111 -1.85 -6.82 10.62
CA ILE A 111 -1.06 -6.03 11.56
C ILE A 111 -1.43 -6.41 12.99
N ASN A 112 -0.47 -6.31 13.90
CA ASN A 112 -0.67 -6.56 15.33
C ASN A 112 -0.89 -5.22 16.05
N LYS A 113 -2.00 -5.11 16.80
CA LYS A 113 -2.30 -4.00 17.70
C LYS A 113 -2.43 -4.52 19.14
N ASN A 114 -1.37 -4.40 19.95
CA ASN A 114 -1.30 -4.90 21.33
C ASN A 114 -1.82 -6.35 21.50
N GLY A 115 -1.47 -7.25 20.59
CA GLY A 115 -1.90 -8.65 20.61
C GLY A 115 -3.14 -8.92 19.75
N ASP A 116 -3.95 -7.91 19.45
CA ASP A 116 -5.10 -8.05 18.56
C ASP A 116 -4.67 -8.05 17.09
N ARG A 117 -5.30 -8.91 16.30
CA ARG A 117 -5.10 -8.95 14.85
C ARG A 117 -6.03 -7.95 14.16
N TYR A 118 -5.42 -7.00 13.46
CA TYR A 118 -6.06 -6.05 12.57
C TYR A 118 -5.55 -6.29 11.14
N TRP A 119 -6.12 -5.58 10.17
CA TRP A 119 -5.75 -5.65 8.77
C TRP A 119 -5.42 -4.26 8.25
N LEU A 120 -4.29 -4.14 7.57
CA LEU A 120 -3.98 -2.97 6.77
C LEU A 120 -4.31 -3.28 5.32
N HIS A 121 -5.11 -2.39 4.73
CA HIS A 121 -5.54 -2.44 3.34
C HIS A 121 -4.71 -1.44 2.55
N SER A 122 -4.32 -1.81 1.33
CA SER A 122 -3.61 -0.96 0.39
C SER A 122 -4.39 -0.84 -0.90
N ALA A 123 -4.52 0.38 -1.42
CA ALA A 123 -4.99 0.68 -2.76
C ALA A 123 -4.00 1.63 -3.43
N SER A 124 -3.50 1.27 -4.61
CA SER A 124 -2.47 2.07 -5.27
C SER A 124 -2.50 2.03 -6.79
N THR A 125 -1.96 3.09 -7.38
CA THR A 125 -1.64 3.21 -8.80
C THR A 125 -0.15 3.53 -8.95
N SER A 126 0.31 3.82 -10.17
CA SER A 126 1.64 4.38 -10.39
C SER A 126 1.85 5.75 -9.76
N LEU A 127 0.77 6.49 -9.44
CA LEU A 127 0.83 7.87 -8.95
C LEU A 127 0.33 8.05 -7.52
N TRP A 128 -0.67 7.28 -7.11
CA TRP A 128 -1.38 7.46 -5.85
C TRP A 128 -1.31 6.21 -4.96
N THR A 129 -1.31 6.42 -3.66
CA THR A 129 -1.33 5.35 -2.65
C THR A 129 -2.26 5.73 -1.51
N HIS A 130 -3.04 4.76 -1.05
CA HIS A 130 -3.85 4.86 0.15
C HIS A 130 -3.73 3.58 0.99
N PHE A 131 -3.32 3.74 2.23
CA PHE A 131 -3.30 2.71 3.25
C PHE A 131 -4.37 2.99 4.29
N PHE A 132 -5.01 1.93 4.81
CA PHE A 132 -5.98 2.08 5.88
C PHE A 132 -6.00 0.87 6.83
N PRO A 133 -5.94 1.07 8.16
CA PRO A 133 -6.07 -0.01 9.12
C PRO A 133 -7.54 -0.24 9.51
N HIS A 134 -7.97 -1.50 9.55
CA HIS A 134 -9.32 -1.90 9.92
C HIS A 134 -9.30 -3.17 10.77
N GLU A 135 -10.29 -3.38 11.64
CA GLU A 135 -10.38 -4.60 12.45
C GLU A 135 -10.73 -5.84 11.60
N LYS A 136 -11.53 -5.65 10.56
CA LYS A 136 -11.92 -6.70 9.60
C LYS A 136 -11.02 -6.75 8.37
N ARG A 137 -10.96 -7.95 7.78
CA ARG A 137 -10.51 -8.17 6.39
C ARG A 137 -11.70 -8.23 5.46
N GLY A 138 -11.50 -7.92 4.18
CA GLY A 138 -12.50 -8.12 3.13
C GLY A 138 -13.52 -6.99 3.06
N THR A 139 -14.70 -7.32 2.52
CA THR A 139 -15.70 -6.38 2.00
C THR A 139 -16.12 -5.30 3.00
N GLU A 140 -16.40 -5.64 4.27
CA GLU A 140 -16.79 -4.65 5.29
C GLU A 140 -15.76 -3.52 5.45
N ALA A 141 -14.46 -3.89 5.48
CA ALA A 141 -13.37 -2.92 5.58
C ALA A 141 -13.18 -2.14 4.27
N MET A 142 -13.25 -2.83 3.13
CA MET A 142 -13.09 -2.22 1.82
C MET A 142 -14.20 -1.20 1.52
N ASP A 143 -15.43 -1.48 1.97
CA ASP A 143 -16.57 -0.58 1.88
C ASP A 143 -16.39 0.64 2.79
N SER A 144 -15.93 0.45 4.03
CA SER A 144 -15.69 1.56 4.96
C SER A 144 -14.55 2.49 4.51
N ILE A 145 -13.57 1.97 3.76
CA ILE A 145 -12.52 2.78 3.13
C ILE A 145 -13.08 3.68 2.04
N GLY A 146 -14.11 3.23 1.32
CA GLY A 146 -14.87 4.05 0.35
C GLY A 146 -14.26 4.18 -1.05
N ILE A 147 -13.22 3.39 -1.38
CA ILE A 147 -12.60 3.39 -2.72
C ILE A 147 -13.29 2.35 -3.63
N LEU A 148 -13.26 1.07 -3.25
CA LEU A 148 -13.74 -0.03 -4.11
C LEU A 148 -15.23 0.00 -4.47
N PRO A 149 -16.15 0.47 -3.60
CA PRO A 149 -17.56 0.64 -3.97
C PRO A 149 -17.78 1.57 -5.17
N GLN A 150 -16.89 2.53 -5.38
CA GLN A 150 -16.99 3.56 -6.42
C GLN A 150 -16.10 3.30 -7.63
N PHE A 151 -15.08 2.45 -7.48
CA PHE A 151 -14.15 2.11 -8.54
C PHE A 151 -14.84 1.36 -9.69
N ARG A 152 -14.49 1.64 -10.95
CA ARG A 152 -15.10 0.99 -12.14
C ARG A 152 -14.08 0.46 -13.16
N GLY A 153 -12.79 0.69 -12.94
CA GLY A 153 -11.70 0.22 -13.81
C GLY A 153 -11.39 -1.27 -13.63
N THR A 154 -10.12 -1.63 -13.83
CA THR A 154 -9.62 -3.00 -13.59
C THR A 154 -8.91 -3.11 -12.25
N LEU A 155 -9.43 -3.98 -11.38
CA LEU A 155 -8.91 -4.25 -10.05
C LEU A 155 -7.90 -5.40 -10.09
N CYS A 156 -6.63 -5.11 -9.83
CA CYS A 156 -5.54 -6.09 -9.77
C CYS A 156 -5.32 -6.58 -8.32
N HIS A 157 -5.46 -7.89 -8.07
CA HIS A 157 -5.38 -8.45 -6.72
C HIS A 157 -4.90 -9.91 -6.66
N ASP A 158 -4.75 -10.47 -5.45
CA ASP A 158 -4.20 -11.81 -5.13
C ASP A 158 -5.25 -12.96 -5.15
N HIS A 159 -6.43 -12.72 -5.73
CA HIS A 159 -7.59 -13.63 -5.68
C HIS A 159 -8.22 -13.82 -4.27
N LEU A 160 -8.07 -12.89 -3.33
CA LEU A 160 -8.97 -12.90 -2.17
C LEU A 160 -10.44 -12.78 -2.61
N LYS A 161 -11.28 -13.76 -2.24
CA LYS A 161 -12.68 -13.86 -2.72
C LYS A 161 -13.55 -12.64 -2.41
N SER A 162 -13.26 -11.87 -1.37
CA SER A 162 -14.01 -10.66 -1.05
C SER A 162 -13.89 -9.56 -2.12
N TYR A 163 -12.82 -9.54 -2.92
CA TYR A 163 -12.73 -8.59 -4.03
C TYR A 163 -13.81 -8.85 -5.09
N TYR A 164 -14.18 -10.11 -5.30
CA TYR A 164 -15.22 -10.48 -6.26
C TYR A 164 -16.64 -10.08 -5.85
N THR A 165 -16.85 -9.45 -4.68
CA THR A 165 -18.13 -8.81 -4.36
C THR A 165 -18.34 -7.53 -5.18
N TYR A 166 -17.28 -6.94 -5.75
CA TYR A 166 -17.32 -5.72 -6.56
C TYR A 166 -17.54 -6.04 -8.04
N THR A 167 -18.77 -6.45 -8.39
CA THR A 167 -19.13 -6.93 -9.74
C THR A 167 -19.19 -5.85 -10.83
N HIS A 168 -19.13 -4.58 -10.44
CA HIS A 168 -19.16 -3.42 -11.35
C HIS A 168 -17.79 -3.04 -11.91
N CYS A 169 -16.73 -3.76 -11.54
CA CYS A 169 -15.38 -3.56 -12.04
C CYS A 169 -14.86 -4.82 -12.73
N THR A 170 -13.79 -4.68 -13.51
CA THR A 170 -13.11 -5.84 -14.12
C THR A 170 -12.02 -6.33 -13.17
N HIS A 171 -11.72 -7.64 -13.15
CA HIS A 171 -10.71 -8.21 -12.27
C HIS A 171 -9.46 -8.65 -13.04
N ALA A 172 -8.29 -8.49 -12.44
CA ALA A 172 -7.03 -9.04 -12.93
C ALA A 172 -6.28 -9.71 -11.78
N LEU A 173 -5.73 -10.90 -12.02
CA LEU A 173 -5.05 -11.67 -10.97
C LEU A 173 -3.53 -11.52 -11.04
N CYS A 174 -2.92 -11.42 -9.86
CA CYS A 174 -1.47 -11.38 -9.71
C CYS A 174 -0.85 -12.74 -10.03
N ASN A 175 -0.17 -12.85 -11.18
CA ASN A 175 0.49 -14.10 -11.56
C ASN A 175 1.70 -14.43 -10.66
N ALA A 176 2.30 -13.47 -9.94
CA ALA A 176 3.35 -13.79 -8.97
C ALA A 176 2.85 -14.67 -7.80
N HIS A 177 1.54 -14.61 -7.47
CA HIS A 177 0.93 -15.54 -6.54
C HIS A 177 0.75 -16.92 -7.18
N HIS A 178 0.24 -16.97 -8.41
CA HIS A 178 0.09 -18.22 -9.14
C HIS A 178 1.41 -18.95 -9.36
N LEU A 179 2.48 -18.25 -9.76
CA LEU A 179 3.80 -18.86 -9.94
C LEU A 179 4.34 -19.49 -8.64
N ARG A 180 4.13 -18.84 -7.49
CA ARG A 180 4.52 -19.39 -6.18
C ARG A 180 3.68 -20.60 -5.79
N GLU A 181 2.37 -20.56 -6.02
CA GLU A 181 1.48 -21.69 -5.75
C GLU A 181 1.78 -22.88 -6.66
N LEU A 182 2.06 -22.63 -7.95
CA LEU A 182 2.47 -23.65 -8.93
C LEU A 182 3.81 -24.29 -8.55
N GLU A 183 4.80 -23.50 -8.13
CA GLU A 183 6.06 -24.03 -7.61
C GLU A 183 5.82 -24.93 -6.40
N GLY A 184 5.00 -24.49 -5.44
CA GLY A 184 4.65 -25.31 -4.27
C GLY A 184 3.97 -26.62 -4.64
N VAL A 185 3.13 -26.66 -5.68
CA VAL A 185 2.53 -27.91 -6.18
C VAL A 185 3.60 -28.82 -6.78
N TRP A 186 4.53 -28.26 -7.55
CA TRP A 186 5.63 -29.02 -8.15
C TRP A 186 6.62 -29.56 -7.08
N GLU A 187 6.99 -28.77 -6.08
CA GLU A 187 7.97 -29.16 -5.07
C GLU A 187 7.36 -30.05 -3.97
N GLU A 188 6.14 -29.73 -3.51
CA GLU A 188 5.55 -30.33 -2.30
C GLU A 188 4.39 -31.30 -2.57
N ASP A 189 3.64 -31.15 -3.68
CA ASP A 189 2.42 -31.91 -3.95
C ASP A 189 2.61 -32.93 -5.09
N LYS A 190 3.38 -33.98 -4.80
CA LYS A 190 3.61 -35.15 -5.68
C LYS A 190 4.27 -34.83 -7.03
N LYS A 191 4.89 -33.66 -7.20
CA LYS A 191 5.55 -33.27 -8.45
C LYS A 191 4.61 -33.33 -9.65
N GLN A 192 3.40 -32.78 -9.48
CA GLN A 192 2.42 -32.78 -10.55
C GLN A 192 2.93 -31.96 -11.75
N GLN A 193 3.01 -32.62 -12.90
CA GLN A 193 3.69 -32.15 -14.10
C GLN A 193 2.95 -30.95 -14.71
N TRP A 194 1.62 -30.94 -14.67
CA TRP A 194 0.83 -29.79 -15.13
C TRP A 194 1.22 -28.48 -14.43
N ALA A 195 1.63 -28.51 -13.16
CA ALA A 195 1.97 -27.28 -12.42
C ALA A 195 3.28 -26.67 -12.95
N LYS A 196 4.26 -27.52 -13.25
CA LYS A 196 5.52 -27.11 -13.88
C LYS A 196 5.28 -26.56 -15.29
N GLU A 197 4.44 -27.23 -16.08
CA GLU A 197 4.08 -26.80 -17.44
C GLU A 197 3.32 -25.48 -17.44
N MET A 198 2.34 -25.33 -16.54
CA MET A 198 1.57 -24.09 -16.40
C MET A 198 2.46 -22.92 -15.96
N LYS A 199 3.38 -23.16 -15.02
CA LYS A 199 4.34 -22.13 -14.59
C LYS A 199 5.20 -21.66 -15.76
N ALA A 200 5.78 -22.60 -16.51
CA ALA A 200 6.59 -22.30 -17.68
C ALA A 200 5.79 -21.55 -18.76
N LEU A 201 4.52 -21.93 -18.97
CA LEU A 201 3.63 -21.25 -19.91
C LEU A 201 3.37 -19.79 -19.49
N LEU A 202 3.03 -19.53 -18.23
CA LEU A 202 2.79 -18.17 -17.75
C LEU A 202 4.05 -17.28 -17.86
N GLU A 203 5.23 -17.84 -17.59
CA GLU A 203 6.52 -17.14 -17.78
C GLU A 203 6.85 -16.89 -19.26
N GLU A 204 6.52 -17.83 -20.15
CA GLU A 204 6.61 -17.66 -21.60
C GLU A 204 5.70 -16.55 -22.09
N ILE A 205 4.42 -16.56 -21.70
CA ILE A 205 3.44 -15.54 -22.07
C ILE A 205 3.92 -14.16 -21.61
N ASN A 206 4.40 -14.03 -20.37
CA ASN A 206 4.90 -12.76 -19.85
C ASN A 206 6.10 -12.22 -20.66
N ARG A 207 6.96 -13.10 -21.19
CA ARG A 207 8.04 -12.69 -22.10
C ARG A 207 7.48 -12.23 -23.44
N ALA A 208 6.58 -13.01 -24.05
CA ALA A 208 5.95 -12.66 -25.31
C ALA A 208 5.24 -11.29 -25.25
N VAL A 209 4.46 -11.03 -24.18
CA VAL A 209 3.78 -9.74 -23.96
C VAL A 209 4.78 -8.59 -23.90
N LYS A 210 5.92 -8.77 -23.20
CA LYS A 210 6.97 -7.74 -23.11
C LYS A 210 7.64 -7.50 -24.46
N ASP A 211 7.97 -8.56 -25.18
CA ASP A 211 8.62 -8.50 -26.50
C ASP A 211 7.70 -7.84 -27.54
N ALA A 212 6.38 -8.02 -27.41
CA ALA A 212 5.35 -7.36 -28.24
C ALA A 212 5.03 -5.90 -27.82
N GLY A 213 5.72 -5.33 -26.83
CA GLY A 213 5.51 -3.94 -26.39
C GLY A 213 4.32 -3.73 -25.45
N GLY A 214 3.87 -4.80 -24.78
CA GLY A 214 2.90 -4.78 -23.68
C GLY A 214 1.54 -5.39 -23.99
N LEU A 215 1.30 -5.90 -25.20
CA LEU A 215 0.03 -6.50 -25.61
C LEU A 215 0.29 -7.51 -26.73
N LEU A 216 -0.42 -8.64 -26.73
CA LEU A 216 -0.38 -9.60 -27.84
C LEU A 216 -1.50 -9.33 -28.85
N GLU A 217 -1.23 -9.68 -30.11
CA GLU A 217 -2.28 -9.74 -31.13
C GLU A 217 -3.30 -10.83 -30.78
N SER A 218 -4.58 -10.63 -31.11
CA SER A 218 -5.66 -11.53 -30.69
C SER A 218 -5.44 -12.98 -31.14
N SER A 219 -4.85 -13.18 -32.32
CA SER A 219 -4.54 -14.52 -32.85
C SER A 219 -3.42 -15.23 -32.07
N GLU A 220 -2.51 -14.48 -31.46
CA GLU A 220 -1.42 -15.01 -30.64
C GLU A 220 -1.90 -15.29 -29.21
N SER A 221 -2.65 -14.35 -28.62
CA SER A 221 -3.31 -14.55 -27.33
C SER A 221 -4.18 -15.82 -27.31
N GLU A 222 -4.95 -16.07 -28.37
CA GLU A 222 -5.79 -17.27 -28.47
C GLU A 222 -4.96 -18.57 -28.53
N LYS A 223 -3.79 -18.56 -29.17
CA LYS A 223 -2.88 -19.74 -29.15
C LYS A 223 -2.42 -20.05 -27.74
N TYR A 224 -2.11 -19.02 -26.95
CA TYR A 224 -1.73 -19.19 -25.55
C TYR A 224 -2.90 -19.69 -24.69
N ARG A 225 -4.11 -19.18 -24.91
CA ARG A 225 -5.33 -19.67 -24.24
C ARG A 225 -5.62 -21.13 -24.54
N GLN A 226 -5.43 -21.58 -25.79
CA GLN A 226 -5.57 -22.99 -26.16
C GLN A 226 -4.57 -23.87 -25.40
N ARG A 227 -3.28 -23.49 -25.38
CA ARG A 227 -2.24 -24.21 -24.62
C ARG A 227 -2.56 -24.23 -23.12
N TYR A 228 -3.01 -23.11 -22.58
CA TYR A 228 -3.42 -22.97 -21.19
C TYR A 228 -4.53 -23.97 -20.82
N ARG A 229 -5.60 -24.00 -21.63
CA ARG A 229 -6.73 -24.93 -21.44
C ARG A 229 -6.31 -26.39 -21.59
N SER A 230 -5.42 -26.71 -22.53
CA SER A 230 -4.89 -28.07 -22.69
C SER A 230 -4.12 -28.54 -21.44
N ILE A 231 -3.28 -27.68 -20.84
CA ILE A 231 -2.57 -28.01 -19.60
C ILE A 231 -3.57 -28.23 -18.45
N LEU A 232 -4.57 -27.35 -18.31
CA LEU A 232 -5.60 -27.52 -17.26
C LEU A 232 -6.45 -28.78 -17.46
N GLN A 233 -6.72 -29.18 -18.71
CA GLN A 233 -7.41 -30.44 -18.99
C GLN A 233 -6.59 -31.65 -18.56
N ASN A 234 -5.28 -31.66 -18.83
CA ASN A 234 -4.38 -32.73 -18.39
C ASN A 234 -4.25 -32.75 -16.85
N ALA A 235 -4.29 -31.58 -16.22
CA ALA A 235 -4.22 -31.43 -14.76
C ALA A 235 -5.38 -32.13 -14.03
N GLU A 236 -6.53 -32.38 -14.67
CA GLU A 236 -7.67 -33.08 -14.06
C GLU A 236 -7.31 -34.52 -13.63
N ALA A 237 -6.43 -35.19 -14.37
CA ALA A 237 -5.98 -36.55 -14.02
C ALA A 237 -5.00 -36.55 -12.83
N GLU A 238 -4.14 -35.55 -12.74
CA GLU A 238 -3.12 -35.42 -11.69
C GLU A 238 -3.68 -34.80 -10.38
N SER A 239 -4.67 -33.92 -10.52
CA SER A 239 -5.39 -33.24 -9.44
C SER A 239 -6.88 -33.60 -9.48
N PRO A 240 -7.26 -34.87 -9.24
CA PRO A 240 -8.65 -35.28 -9.29
C PRO A 240 -9.47 -34.62 -8.18
N LEU A 241 -10.79 -34.59 -8.38
CA LEU A 241 -11.73 -34.19 -7.33
C LEU A 241 -11.56 -35.09 -6.09
N PRO A 242 -11.75 -34.55 -4.88
CA PRO A 242 -11.75 -35.37 -3.69
C PRO A 242 -12.86 -36.42 -3.78
N ASP A 243 -12.54 -37.64 -3.38
CA ASP A 243 -13.50 -38.74 -3.34
C ASP A 243 -14.56 -38.47 -2.26
N GLU A 244 -15.80 -38.21 -2.70
CA GLU A 244 -16.95 -37.90 -1.85
C GLU A 244 -17.34 -39.07 -0.96
N THR A 245 -16.92 -40.31 -1.24
CA THR A 245 -17.18 -41.46 -0.36
C THR A 245 -16.37 -41.42 0.94
N ASN A 246 -15.26 -40.66 0.96
CA ASN A 246 -14.48 -40.40 2.19
C ASN A 246 -15.18 -39.47 3.18
N ARG A 247 -16.39 -39.02 2.86
CA ARG A 247 -17.28 -38.24 3.72
C ARG A 247 -17.83 -39.12 4.84
N LYS A 248 -16.99 -39.38 5.85
CA LYS A 248 -17.35 -40.09 7.10
C LYS A 248 -18.36 -39.28 7.95
N GLY A 249 -19.56 -39.02 7.43
CA GLY A 249 -20.65 -38.31 8.12
C GLY A 249 -20.44 -36.80 8.36
N LYS A 250 -19.36 -36.20 7.84
CA LYS A 250 -19.08 -34.77 8.04
C LYS A 250 -19.99 -33.89 7.16
N ARG A 251 -20.57 -32.85 7.77
CA ARG A 251 -21.32 -31.79 7.06
C ARG A 251 -20.34 -30.87 6.31
N GLY A 252 -20.73 -30.39 5.12
CA GLY A 252 -19.92 -29.53 4.26
C GLY A 252 -19.22 -30.25 3.09
N ARG A 253 -18.58 -29.48 2.20
CA ARG A 253 -17.83 -29.95 1.02
C ARG A 253 -16.55 -30.68 1.46
N VAL A 254 -16.21 -31.80 0.82
CA VAL A 254 -14.93 -32.48 1.10
C VAL A 254 -13.76 -31.56 0.77
N ARG A 255 -12.75 -31.53 1.66
CA ARG A 255 -11.58 -30.67 1.53
C ARG A 255 -10.82 -31.03 0.26
N ARG A 256 -10.56 -30.03 -0.58
CA ARG A 256 -9.69 -30.11 -1.76
C ARG A 256 -8.21 -30.03 -1.36
N THR A 257 -7.34 -30.65 -2.16
CA THR A 257 -5.89 -30.43 -2.09
C THR A 257 -5.53 -29.00 -2.50
N LYS A 258 -4.31 -28.56 -2.18
CA LYS A 258 -3.81 -27.25 -2.64
C LYS A 258 -3.80 -27.20 -4.17
N ALA A 259 -3.26 -28.25 -4.82
CA ALA A 259 -3.23 -28.37 -6.27
C ALA A 259 -4.62 -28.31 -6.91
N ARG A 260 -5.62 -29.02 -6.36
CA ARG A 260 -7.00 -28.97 -6.88
C ARG A 260 -7.62 -27.58 -6.77
N ASN A 261 -7.42 -26.88 -5.64
CA ASN A 261 -7.93 -25.51 -5.47
C ASN A 261 -7.27 -24.53 -6.46
N LEU A 262 -5.98 -24.71 -6.75
CA LEU A 262 -5.27 -23.89 -7.72
C LEU A 262 -5.75 -24.17 -9.15
N LEU A 263 -5.90 -25.44 -9.53
CA LEU A 263 -6.45 -25.86 -10.82
C LEU A 263 -7.85 -25.27 -11.05
N GLU A 264 -8.76 -25.42 -10.09
CA GLU A 264 -10.11 -24.86 -10.20
C GLU A 264 -10.08 -23.34 -10.36
N ARG A 265 -9.20 -22.65 -9.62
CA ARG A 265 -9.05 -21.19 -9.73
C ARG A 265 -8.54 -20.76 -11.09
N LEU A 266 -7.46 -21.37 -11.57
CA LEU A 266 -6.87 -21.07 -12.89
C LEU A 266 -7.89 -21.31 -14.01
N ARG A 267 -8.74 -22.34 -13.87
CA ARG A 267 -9.81 -22.61 -14.83
C ARG A 267 -10.98 -21.63 -14.74
N GLU A 268 -11.51 -21.39 -13.54
CA GLU A 268 -12.71 -20.56 -13.33
C GLU A 268 -12.46 -19.07 -13.60
N TYR A 269 -11.22 -18.62 -13.45
CA TYR A 269 -10.81 -17.22 -13.58
C TYR A 269 -9.79 -17.01 -14.70
N GLU A 270 -9.83 -17.85 -15.75
CA GLU A 270 -8.90 -17.79 -16.89
C GLU A 270 -8.73 -16.36 -17.43
N ASP A 271 -9.83 -15.66 -17.65
CA ASP A 271 -9.81 -14.29 -18.19
C ASP A 271 -9.13 -13.30 -17.27
N ASP A 272 -9.25 -13.46 -15.95
CA ASP A 272 -8.59 -12.56 -14.98
C ASP A 272 -7.11 -12.88 -14.85
N VAL A 273 -6.72 -14.16 -14.95
CA VAL A 273 -5.32 -14.63 -14.93
C VAL A 273 -4.56 -14.14 -16.16
N LEU A 274 -5.21 -14.22 -17.32
CA LEU A 274 -4.60 -13.96 -18.62
C LEU A 274 -4.84 -12.55 -19.16
N ARG A 275 -5.58 -11.69 -18.43
CA ARG A 275 -5.95 -10.33 -18.88
C ARG A 275 -4.76 -9.47 -19.31
N PHE A 276 -3.59 -9.69 -18.72
CA PHE A 276 -2.35 -8.97 -19.06
C PHE A 276 -1.87 -9.24 -20.49
N MET A 277 -2.35 -10.30 -21.16
CA MET A 277 -2.08 -10.55 -22.58
C MET A 277 -2.84 -9.59 -23.49
N ASP A 278 -4.04 -9.19 -23.06
CA ASP A 278 -5.06 -8.54 -23.89
C ASP A 278 -5.31 -7.07 -23.49
N ASN A 279 -4.65 -6.58 -22.44
CA ASN A 279 -4.74 -5.20 -22.01
C ASN A 279 -3.37 -4.65 -21.56
N LYS A 280 -2.86 -3.69 -22.33
CA LYS A 280 -1.55 -3.04 -22.12
C LYS A 280 -1.36 -2.39 -20.75
N ASN A 281 -2.46 -1.98 -20.11
CA ASN A 281 -2.40 -1.33 -18.80
C ASN A 281 -2.34 -2.34 -17.64
N ILE A 282 -2.60 -3.63 -17.89
CA ILE A 282 -2.65 -4.66 -16.86
C ILE A 282 -1.29 -5.36 -16.76
N PRO A 283 -0.57 -5.22 -15.63
CA PRO A 283 0.69 -5.90 -15.46
C PRO A 283 0.50 -7.38 -15.12
N PHE A 284 1.53 -8.17 -15.39
CA PHE A 284 1.60 -9.57 -14.97
C PHE A 284 1.53 -9.76 -13.45
N THR A 285 1.97 -8.76 -12.67
CA THR A 285 2.11 -8.82 -11.21
C THR A 285 1.49 -7.62 -10.52
N ASN A 286 0.97 -7.82 -9.31
CA ASN A 286 0.48 -6.77 -8.41
C ASN A 286 1.60 -6.10 -7.58
N ASN A 287 2.79 -5.97 -8.17
CA ASN A 287 4.00 -5.53 -7.45
C ASN A 287 3.85 -4.14 -6.81
N LEU A 288 3.02 -3.26 -7.36
CA LEU A 288 2.82 -1.92 -6.80
C LEU A 288 2.23 -1.99 -5.40
N ALA A 289 1.08 -2.64 -5.22
CA ALA A 289 0.46 -2.79 -3.90
C ALA A 289 1.34 -3.65 -2.96
N GLU A 290 1.92 -4.75 -3.45
CA GLU A 290 2.78 -5.63 -2.64
C GLU A 290 4.03 -4.89 -2.11
N ASN A 291 4.69 -4.07 -2.94
CA ASN A 291 5.85 -3.29 -2.52
C ASN A 291 5.48 -2.17 -1.54
N ASP A 292 4.38 -1.47 -1.81
CA ASP A 292 3.86 -0.40 -0.96
C ASP A 292 3.54 -0.92 0.45
N ILE A 293 2.85 -2.07 0.53
CA ILE A 293 2.38 -2.65 1.80
C ILE A 293 3.49 -3.33 2.60
N ARG A 294 4.57 -3.79 1.93
CA ARG A 294 5.71 -4.49 2.56
C ARG A 294 6.35 -3.68 3.69
N MET A 295 6.39 -2.36 3.57
CA MET A 295 7.00 -1.50 4.59
C MET A 295 6.26 -1.52 5.93
N THR A 296 4.98 -1.87 5.94
CA THR A 296 4.21 -2.13 7.18
C THR A 296 4.73 -3.36 7.91
N LYS A 297 5.13 -4.42 7.19
CA LYS A 297 5.75 -5.59 7.80
C LYS A 297 7.13 -5.26 8.36
N VAL A 298 7.90 -4.40 7.69
CA VAL A 298 9.19 -3.91 8.19
C VAL A 298 8.99 -3.11 9.48
N GLN A 299 7.99 -2.22 9.53
CA GLN A 299 7.65 -1.47 10.73
C GLN A 299 7.35 -2.42 11.90
N GLN A 300 6.53 -3.46 11.71
CA GLN A 300 6.24 -4.43 12.77
C GLN A 300 7.48 -5.25 13.19
N LYS A 301 8.41 -5.54 12.28
CA LYS A 301 9.67 -6.19 12.65
C LYS A 301 10.55 -5.30 13.52
N ILE A 302 10.55 -3.99 13.29
CA ILE A 302 11.38 -3.02 14.02
C ILE A 302 10.73 -2.65 15.36
N SER A 303 9.43 -2.35 15.36
CA SER A 303 8.71 -1.81 16.52
C SER A 303 7.84 -2.85 17.25
N GLY A 304 7.75 -4.08 16.74
CA GLY A 304 6.96 -5.18 17.30
C GLY A 304 5.48 -5.12 16.91
N CYS A 305 4.75 -4.10 17.37
CA CYS A 305 3.32 -3.93 17.12
C CYS A 305 2.89 -2.46 17.18
N PHE A 306 1.68 -2.17 16.72
CA PHE A 306 1.03 -0.89 16.99
C PHE A 306 0.46 -0.88 18.42
N ARG A 307 0.67 0.22 19.16
CA ARG A 307 0.15 0.37 20.53
C ARG A 307 -1.30 0.84 20.59
N SER A 308 -1.80 1.44 19.51
CA SER A 308 -3.19 1.92 19.41
C SER A 308 -3.64 1.90 17.95
N LEU A 309 -4.96 1.97 17.73
CA LEU A 309 -5.52 2.12 16.38
C LEU A 309 -5.15 3.50 15.79
N ASP A 310 -5.14 4.55 16.61
CA ASP A 310 -4.76 5.89 16.17
C ASP A 310 -3.31 5.92 15.69
N GLY A 311 -2.40 5.25 16.39
CA GLY A 311 -1.01 5.09 15.92
C GLY A 311 -0.93 4.39 14.56
N ALA A 312 -1.78 3.40 14.30
CA ALA A 312 -1.87 2.76 12.99
C ALA A 312 -2.44 3.70 11.92
N LYS A 313 -3.46 4.51 12.25
CA LYS A 313 -4.04 5.50 11.32
C LYS A 313 -3.04 6.60 10.95
N ILE A 314 -2.33 7.15 11.95
CA ILE A 314 -1.24 8.12 11.77
C ILE A 314 -0.21 7.56 10.80
N PHE A 315 0.28 6.35 11.07
CA PHE A 315 1.22 5.67 10.19
C PHE A 315 0.67 5.53 8.77
N CYS A 316 -0.54 4.99 8.61
CA CYS A 316 -1.14 4.75 7.30
C CYS A 316 -1.29 6.03 6.47
N ARG A 317 -1.84 7.11 7.05
CA ARG A 317 -2.07 8.37 6.32
C ARG A 317 -0.75 9.05 5.92
N ILE A 318 0.22 9.15 6.84
CA ILE A 318 1.51 9.75 6.53
C ILE A 318 2.27 8.92 5.50
N ARG A 319 2.27 7.58 5.63
CA ARG A 319 2.89 6.69 4.63
C ARG A 319 2.21 6.78 3.27
N SER A 320 0.89 6.94 3.22
CA SER A 320 0.14 7.14 1.97
C SER A 320 0.61 8.39 1.25
N TYR A 321 0.75 9.50 2.00
CA TYR A 321 1.28 10.76 1.50
C TYR A 321 2.71 10.63 0.99
N LEU A 322 3.61 10.02 1.78
CA LEU A 322 5.01 9.86 1.39
C LEU A 322 5.20 8.92 0.20
N SER A 323 4.43 7.82 0.11
CA SER A 323 4.45 6.93 -1.06
C SER A 323 3.98 7.69 -2.31
N THR A 324 2.87 8.45 -2.20
CA THR A 324 2.35 9.29 -3.29
C THR A 324 3.36 10.35 -3.74
N CYS A 325 3.96 11.10 -2.81
CA CYS A 325 4.98 12.09 -3.12
C CYS A 325 6.19 11.46 -3.84
N ARG A 326 6.64 10.29 -3.38
CA ARG A 326 7.76 9.57 -4.00
C ARG A 326 7.44 9.11 -5.41
N LYS A 327 6.23 8.61 -5.65
CA LYS A 327 5.73 8.21 -6.98
C LYS A 327 5.69 9.36 -7.98
N GLN A 328 5.58 10.58 -7.46
CA GLN A 328 5.54 11.82 -8.24
C GLN A 328 6.84 12.62 -8.13
N GLU A 329 7.94 11.95 -7.76
CA GLU A 329 9.29 12.51 -7.72
C GLU A 329 9.49 13.72 -6.79
N VAL A 330 8.57 13.91 -5.83
CA VAL A 330 8.67 14.97 -4.82
C VAL A 330 9.65 14.55 -3.71
N ASN A 331 10.57 15.43 -3.34
CA ASN A 331 11.46 15.21 -2.22
C ASN A 331 10.67 15.08 -0.91
N LEU A 332 10.85 13.99 -0.18
CA LEU A 332 10.04 13.67 1.01
C LEU A 332 10.24 14.63 2.18
N SER A 333 11.46 15.17 2.35
CA SER A 333 11.72 16.17 3.39
C SER A 333 10.99 17.47 3.07
N GLN A 334 11.06 17.92 1.81
CA GLN A 334 10.32 19.09 1.35
C GLN A 334 8.80 18.88 1.48
N ALA A 335 8.30 17.70 1.08
CA ALA A 335 6.89 17.35 1.19
C ALA A 335 6.38 17.46 2.63
N LEU A 336 7.16 17.01 3.63
CA LEU A 336 6.79 17.13 5.04
C LEU A 336 6.94 18.56 5.57
N GLN A 337 7.94 19.33 5.10
CA GLN A 337 8.05 20.75 5.45
C GLN A 337 6.82 21.54 5.00
N MET A 338 6.31 21.26 3.79
CA MET A 338 5.08 21.87 3.27
C MET A 338 3.89 21.54 4.17
N VAL A 339 3.73 20.27 4.59
CA VAL A 339 2.66 19.87 5.52
C VAL A 339 2.67 20.73 6.79
N PHE A 340 3.84 20.93 7.42
CA PHE A 340 3.96 21.77 8.62
C PHE A 340 3.87 23.28 8.36
N ARG A 341 3.82 23.71 7.10
CA ARG A 341 3.53 25.10 6.70
C ARG A 341 2.06 25.27 6.28
N GLY A 342 1.25 24.22 6.34
CA GLY A 342 -0.14 24.24 5.87
C GLY A 342 -0.27 24.20 4.34
N GLU A 343 0.78 23.75 3.66
CA GLU A 343 0.86 23.64 2.20
C GLU A 343 0.89 22.16 1.78
N LEU A 344 0.50 21.88 0.54
CA LEU A 344 0.74 20.60 -0.11
C LEU A 344 1.53 20.84 -1.40
N PRO A 345 2.42 19.92 -1.80
CA PRO A 345 3.09 20.03 -3.08
C PRO A 345 2.05 20.08 -4.21
N ASP A 346 2.44 20.70 -5.33
CA ASP A 346 1.64 20.65 -6.55
C ASP A 346 1.71 19.22 -7.12
N ILE A 347 0.90 18.34 -6.53
CA ILE A 347 0.75 16.94 -6.89
C ILE A 347 -0.13 16.93 -8.14
N GLN A 348 0.53 16.90 -9.29
CA GLN A 348 -0.07 17.07 -10.60
C GLN A 348 -0.91 15.86 -11.03
N LEU A 349 -2.05 16.18 -11.63
CA LEU A 349 -2.81 15.35 -12.56
C LEU A 349 -1.98 15.12 -13.83
N SER A 350 -0.91 14.33 -13.78
CA SER A 350 -0.12 14.00 -14.98
C SER A 350 -0.78 12.89 -15.78
N ALA A 351 -1.95 13.19 -16.36
CA ALA A 351 -2.32 12.60 -17.63
C ALA A 351 -1.39 13.23 -18.69
N PHE A 352 -0.48 12.41 -19.24
CA PHE A 352 0.46 12.72 -20.33
C PHE A 352 1.63 13.65 -20.01
N LEU A 353 2.83 13.06 -19.91
CA LEU A 353 4.03 13.39 -20.70
C LEU A 353 5.21 12.54 -20.22
N VAL A 354 5.32 11.31 -20.76
CA VAL A 354 6.61 10.63 -20.81
C VAL A 354 7.35 11.22 -22.02
N GLN A 355 8.29 12.13 -21.79
CA GLN A 355 9.40 12.33 -22.72
C GLN A 355 10.63 11.65 -22.11
N PRO A 356 11.29 10.72 -22.84
CA PRO A 356 12.51 10.09 -22.36
C PRO A 356 13.65 11.11 -22.37
N PHE A 357 14.28 11.31 -21.20
CA PHE A 357 15.57 11.96 -21.09
C PHE A 357 16.59 11.19 -21.95
N GLN A 358 17.03 11.78 -23.06
CA GLN A 358 18.25 11.37 -23.75
C GLN A 358 19.45 11.70 -22.85
N ILE A 359 20.04 10.66 -22.26
CA ILE A 359 21.37 10.76 -21.66
C ILE A 359 22.38 10.91 -22.80
N CYS A 360 22.82 12.14 -23.02
CA CYS A 360 23.97 12.43 -23.87
C CYS A 360 25.23 11.96 -23.13
N LYS A 361 25.82 10.84 -23.56
CA LYS A 361 27.15 10.43 -23.14
C LYS A 361 28.16 11.45 -23.69
N ARG A 362 29.05 11.95 -22.82
CA ARG A 362 30.39 12.38 -23.21
C ARG A 362 31.36 11.29 -22.80
#